data_AF-A0A6A7LSU2-F1
#
_entry.id   AF-A0A6A7LSU2-F1
#
_cell.length_a   1.000
_cell.length_b   1.000
_cell.length_c   1.000
_cell.angle_alpha   90.00
_cell.angle_beta   90.00
_cell.angle_gamma   90.00
#
_symmetry.space_group_name_H-M   'P 1'
#
loop_
_entity.id
_entity.type
_entity.pdbx_description
1 polymer ?
#
loop_
_entity_poly.entity_id
_entity_poly.type
_entity_poly.pdbx_seq_one_letter_code
_entity_poly.pdbx_strand_id
1 'polypeptide(L)' 'MHPQHRPPRYFHRPLHRRLEPASRNGIVLDGLEEPGYERPSEPGGLSWSLLTGVPQALVCQRQLR' A
#
# COMPACT_ATOMS: atom_id res chain seq x y z
N MET A 1 -28.50 8.03 6.07
CA MET A 1 -27.62 7.11 6.82
C MET A 1 -26.48 6.74 5.88
N HIS A 2 -25.31 7.36 6.01
CA HIS A 2 -24.17 7.05 5.12
C HIS A 2 -23.62 5.66 5.49
N PRO A 3 -23.30 4.79 4.51
CA PRO A 3 -22.63 3.53 4.81
C PRO A 3 -21.27 3.84 5.43
N GLN A 4 -21.11 3.56 6.71
CA GLN A 4 -19.81 3.61 7.38
C GLN A 4 -18.97 2.48 6.80
N HIS A 5 -18.06 2.82 5.87
CA HIS A 5 -17.04 1.92 5.37
C HIS A 5 -16.29 1.35 6.57
N ARG A 6 -16.35 0.02 6.77
CA ARG A 6 -15.58 -0.63 7.84
C ARG A 6 -14.10 -0.27 7.65
N PRO A 7 -13.37 0.09 8.73
CA PRO A 7 -11.96 0.39 8.61
C PRO A 7 -11.24 -0.82 7.98
N PRO A 8 -10.39 -0.60 6.96
CA PRO A 8 -9.65 -1.69 6.35
C PRO A 8 -8.75 -2.33 7.39
N ARG A 9 -8.80 -3.65 7.52
CA ARG A 9 -7.91 -4.39 8.42
C ARG A 9 -6.49 -4.38 7.83
N TYR A 10 -5.56 -3.75 8.53
CA TYR A 10 -4.15 -3.80 8.18
C TYR A 10 -3.55 -5.13 8.64
N PHE A 11 -3.10 -5.95 7.68
CA PHE A 11 -2.36 -7.17 7.98
C PHE A 11 -0.87 -6.93 7.68
N HIS A 12 -0.07 -6.78 8.74
CA HIS A 12 1.38 -6.92 8.62
C HIS A 12 1.67 -8.30 8.00
N ARG A 13 2.27 -8.31 6.81
CA ARG A 13 2.85 -9.51 6.20
C ARG A 13 4.20 -9.08 5.63
N PRO A 14 5.27 -9.85 5.88
CA PRO A 14 6.56 -9.59 5.26
C PRO A 14 6.42 -9.49 3.73
N LEU A 15 7.05 -8.48 3.13
CA LEU A 15 6.94 -8.19 1.70
C LEU A 15 7.24 -9.42 0.83
N HIS A 16 8.31 -10.15 1.16
CA HIS A 16 8.71 -11.36 0.43
C HIS A 16 7.58 -12.42 0.37
N ARG A 17 6.75 -12.56 1.41
CA ARG A 17 5.62 -13.51 1.41
C ARG A 17 4.43 -13.02 0.58
N ARG A 18 4.27 -11.71 0.43
CA ARG A 18 3.24 -11.15 -0.46
C ARG A 18 3.63 -11.28 -1.93
N LEU A 19 4.93 -11.17 -2.23
CA LEU A 19 5.46 -11.23 -3.59
C LEU A 19 5.77 -12.65 -4.06
N GLU A 20 5.99 -13.60 -3.14
CA GLU A 20 6.29 -15.00 -3.45
C GLU A 20 5.33 -15.64 -4.48
N PRO A 21 3.99 -15.46 -4.40
CA PRO A 21 3.09 -15.98 -5.43
C PRO A 21 3.37 -15.38 -6.82
N ALA A 22 3.68 -14.09 -6.91
CA ALA A 22 3.99 -13.45 -8.19
C ALA A 22 5.27 -14.04 -8.79
N SER A 23 6.33 -14.18 -7.98
CA SER A 23 7.59 -14.79 -8.41
C SER A 23 7.41 -16.25 -8.84
N ARG A 24 6.61 -17.04 -8.11
CA ARG A 24 6.29 -18.44 -8.48
C ARG A 24 5.55 -18.56 -9.80
N ASN A 25 4.77 -17.54 -10.17
CA ASN A 25 4.06 -17.48 -11.45
C ASN A 25 4.90 -16.83 -12.57
N GLY A 26 6.22 -16.65 -12.35
CA GLY A 26 7.12 -16.08 -13.35
C GLY A 26 6.95 -14.58 -13.57
N ILE A 27 6.21 -13.88 -12.70
CA ILE A 27 6.11 -12.41 -12.76
C ILE A 27 7.43 -11.83 -12.25
N VAL A 28 8.12 -11.12 -13.14
CA VAL A 28 9.30 -10.33 -12.80
C VAL A 28 8.85 -8.91 -12.46
N LEU A 29 9.24 -8.47 -11.27
CA LEU A 29 9.07 -7.08 -10.86
C LEU A 29 10.25 -6.27 -11.39
N ASP A 30 9.93 -5.15 -11.99
CA ASP A 30 10.91 -4.20 -12.56
C ASP A 30 11.20 -3.06 -11.57
N GLY A 31 10.22 -2.73 -10.73
CA GLY A 31 10.33 -1.65 -9.78
C GLY A 31 9.41 -1.84 -8.57
N LEU A 32 9.85 -1.28 -7.44
CA LEU A 32 9.08 -1.16 -6.23
C LEU A 32 9.18 0.30 -5.74
N GLU A 33 8.04 0.95 -5.57
CA GLU A 33 7.97 2.36 -5.18
C GLU A 33 7.08 2.54 -3.95
N GLU A 34 7.49 3.46 -3.07
CA GLU A 34 6.69 3.95 -1.95
C GLU A 34 6.21 5.36 -2.29
N PRO A 35 4.92 5.56 -2.66
CA PRO A 35 4.44 6.88 -3.02
C PRO A 35 4.53 7.86 -1.85
N GLY A 36 4.95 9.08 -2.13
CA GLY A 36 4.77 10.19 -1.20
C GLY A 36 3.28 10.54 -1.08
N TYR A 37 2.80 10.71 0.14
CA TYR A 37 1.43 11.15 0.39
C TYR A 37 1.42 12.55 0.96
N GLU A 38 0.61 13.42 0.37
CA GLU A 38 0.43 14.78 0.87
C GLU A 38 -0.20 14.75 2.27
N ARG A 39 0.27 15.65 3.13
CA ARG A 39 -0.31 15.86 4.44
C ARG A 39 -1.72 16.45 4.25
N PRO A 40 -2.75 15.98 4.96
CA PRO A 40 -4.11 16.49 4.79
C PRO A 40 -4.14 17.98 5.16
N SER A 41 -4.84 18.78 4.36
CA SER A 41 -5.00 20.22 4.58
C SER A 41 -5.94 20.53 5.76
N GLU A 42 -6.84 19.61 6.12
CA GLU A 42 -7.81 19.82 7.19
C GLU A 42 -7.41 19.14 8.52
N PRO A 43 -7.36 19.89 9.63
CA PRO A 43 -7.13 19.32 10.95
C PRO A 43 -8.41 18.61 11.45
N GLY A 44 -8.32 17.30 11.70
CA GLY A 44 -9.36 16.54 12.42
C GLY A 44 -9.82 15.24 11.77
N GLY A 45 -9.43 14.95 10.53
CA GLY A 45 -9.73 13.67 9.88
C GLY A 45 -8.76 12.55 10.27
N LEU A 46 -9.26 11.36 10.55
CA LEU A 46 -8.43 10.15 10.58
C LEU A 46 -7.91 9.88 9.17
N SER A 47 -6.65 10.25 8.92
CA SER A 47 -6.00 10.09 7.63
C SER A 47 -4.72 9.26 7.77
N TRP A 48 -4.49 8.37 6.80
CA TRP A 48 -3.24 7.61 6.68
C TRP A 48 -2.03 8.53 6.52
N SER A 49 -2.21 9.75 5.99
CA SER A 49 -1.16 10.78 5.88
C SER A 49 -0.65 11.32 7.22
N LEU A 50 -1.29 10.98 8.33
CA LEU A 50 -0.80 11.30 9.67
C LEU A 50 0.20 10.26 10.20
N LEU A 51 0.27 9.06 9.62
CA LEU A 51 1.20 8.00 10.04
C LEU A 51 2.56 8.19 9.36
N THR A 52 3.35 9.13 9.87
CA THR A 52 4.70 9.39 9.38
C THR A 52 5.62 8.21 9.67
N GLY A 53 6.28 7.66 8.64
CA GLY A 53 7.23 6.54 8.77
C GLY A 53 6.66 5.16 8.42
N VAL A 54 5.36 5.07 8.10
CA VAL A 54 4.76 3.85 7.55
C VAL A 54 4.33 4.14 6.10
N PRO A 55 4.88 3.42 5.10
CA PRO A 55 4.42 3.58 3.73
C PRO A 55 2.96 3.15 3.63
N GLN A 56 2.10 4.05 3.10
CA GLN A 56 0.66 3.77 3.03
C GLN A 56 0.33 2.80 1.89
N ALA A 57 1.12 2.82 0.82
CA ALA A 57 1.07 1.82 -0.23
C ALA A 57 2.47 1.50 -0.75
N LEU A 58 2.54 0.35 -1.40
CA LEU A 58 3.68 -0.11 -2.19
C LEU A 58 3.18 -0.34 -3.61
N VAL A 59 3.79 0.31 -4.58
CA VAL A 59 3.50 0.14 -6.00
C VAL A 59 4.51 -0.85 -6.57
N CYS A 60 4.01 -1.92 -7.17
CA CYS A 60 4.83 -2.92 -7.84
C CYS A 60 4.69 -2.75 -9.35
N GLN A 61 5.79 -2.41 -10.03
CA GLN A 61 5.84 -2.37 -11.48
C GLN A 61 6.26 -3.74 -12.01
N ARG A 62 5.54 -4.23 -13.01
CA ARG A 62 5.85 -5.50 -13.69
C ARG A 62 6.07 -5.23 -15.17
N GLN A 63 7.03 -5.92 -15.77
CA GLN A 63 7.10 -6.00 -17.22
C GLN A 63 6.16 -7.12 -17.69
N LEU A 64 5.25 -6.80 -18.61
CA LEU A 64 4.62 -7.83 -19.44
C LEU A 64 5.62 -8.16 -20.56
N ARG A 65 6.09 -9.40 -20.57
CA ARG A 65 6.80 -9.97 -21.72
C ARG A 65 5.80 -10.63 -22.65
#